data_AF-A0A947CCE0-F1
#
_entry.id   AF-A0A947CCE0-F1
#
_cell.length_a   1.000
_cell.length_b   1.000
_cell.length_c   1.000
_cell.angle_alpha   90.00
_cell.angle_beta   90.00
_cell.angle_gamma   90.00
#
_symmetry.space_group_name_H-M   'P 1'
#
loop_
_entity.id
_entity.type
_entity.pdbx_description
1 polymer ?
#
loop_
_entity_poly.entity_id
_entity_poly.type
_entity_poly.pdbx_seq_one_letter_code
_entity_poly.pdbx_strand_id
1 'polypeptide(L)'
;MEFVRDEDLLGVLKVHGVTASTETDDRVYLRMAAADGVVARIHLKTADADADPEEGARVFTVDAEKIPDAIDSVIHKLHLREVLLVPVGKWRHLFDAVAFRLAENEDWQEIDATATVELNTRDPLLCEPGDFHTLSALMHAIISDAERPEQGVMLTTTTAPLLVEVVPEGAVRMSFGSQVMADEVAETLES
;
A
#
# COMPACT_ATOMS: atom_id res chain seq x y z
N MET A 1 7.29 8.31 -11.17
CA MET A 1 7.54 7.09 -10.38
C MET A 1 8.75 6.37 -10.92
N GLU A 2 9.56 5.74 -10.07
CA GLU A 2 10.78 5.04 -10.48
C GLU A 2 11.03 3.77 -9.66
N PHE A 3 11.43 2.68 -10.30
CA PHE A 3 11.81 1.46 -9.59
C PHE A 3 13.16 1.66 -8.90
N VAL A 4 13.19 1.41 -7.59
CA VAL A 4 14.41 1.51 -6.80
C VAL A 4 14.93 0.12 -6.45
N ARG A 5 16.17 -0.16 -6.87
CA ARG A 5 16.92 -1.32 -6.40
C ARG A 5 17.65 -0.91 -5.15
N ASP A 6 17.12 -1.30 -4.01
CA ASP A 6 17.73 -0.94 -2.74
C ASP A 6 17.92 -2.19 -1.88
N GLU A 7 19.13 -2.74 -1.95
CA GLU A 7 19.59 -3.85 -1.12
C GLU A 7 19.56 -3.48 0.38
N ASP A 8 19.56 -2.19 0.70
CA ASP A 8 19.56 -1.65 2.06
C ASP A 8 18.19 -1.13 2.52
N LEU A 9 17.17 -1.11 1.65
CA LEU A 9 15.85 -0.57 1.98
C LEU A 9 15.25 -1.22 3.21
N LEU A 10 15.35 -2.55 3.33
CA LEU A 10 14.85 -3.26 4.51
C LEU A 10 15.57 -2.82 5.79
N GLY A 11 16.84 -2.42 5.70
CA GLY A 11 17.58 -1.83 6.80
C GLY A 11 17.01 -0.47 7.23
N VAL A 12 16.69 0.39 6.25
CA VAL A 12 16.05 1.69 6.48
C VAL A 12 14.65 1.53 7.07
N LEU A 13 13.82 0.69 6.47
CA LEU A 13 12.45 0.40 6.92
C LEU A 13 12.42 -0.19 8.34
N LYS A 14 13.43 -0.99 8.70
CA LYS A 14 13.54 -1.57 10.04
C LYS A 14 13.71 -0.52 11.14
N VAL A 15 14.31 0.64 10.84
CA VAL A 15 14.38 1.78 11.79
C VAL A 15 12.98 2.27 12.16
N HIS A 16 12.04 2.13 11.23
CA HIS A 16 10.63 2.49 11.39
C HIS A 16 9.75 1.31 11.84
N GLY A 17 10.37 0.19 12.24
CA GLY A 17 9.66 -1.00 12.70
C GLY A 17 9.08 -1.86 11.59
N VAL A 18 9.34 -1.55 10.32
CA VAL A 18 8.84 -2.32 9.17
C VAL A 18 9.84 -3.40 8.78
N THR A 19 9.37 -4.62 8.66
CA THR A 19 10.18 -5.81 8.36
C THR A 19 9.51 -6.66 7.29
N ALA A 20 10.30 -7.36 6.46
CA ALA A 20 9.75 -8.32 5.51
C ALA A 20 9.47 -9.67 6.18
N SER A 21 8.37 -10.29 5.79
CA SER A 21 7.93 -11.62 6.16
C SER A 21 7.57 -12.39 4.89
N THR A 22 8.20 -13.53 4.68
CA THR A 22 7.88 -14.43 3.57
C THR A 22 6.83 -15.43 4.05
N GLU A 23 5.63 -15.39 3.45
CA GLU A 23 4.57 -16.35 3.76
C GLU A 23 4.68 -17.58 2.84
N THR A 24 5.01 -17.36 1.57
CA THR A 24 5.29 -18.40 0.56
C THR A 24 6.40 -17.93 -0.38
N ASP A 25 7.00 -18.83 -1.16
CA ASP A 25 8.06 -18.48 -2.13
C ASP A 25 7.65 -17.37 -3.11
N ASP A 26 6.34 -17.23 -3.37
CA ASP A 26 5.78 -16.26 -4.30
C ASP A 26 5.14 -15.03 -3.64
N ARG A 27 5.10 -14.93 -2.30
CA ARG A 27 4.48 -13.79 -1.61
C ARG A 27 5.34 -13.27 -0.46
N VAL A 28 5.67 -11.99 -0.56
CA VAL A 28 6.38 -11.24 0.48
C VAL A 28 5.43 -10.20 1.04
N TYR A 29 5.31 -10.18 2.35
CA TYR A 29 4.57 -9.16 3.08
C TYR A 29 5.53 -8.31 3.91
N LEU A 30 5.24 -7.04 4.05
CA LEU A 30 5.81 -6.16 5.05
C LEU A 30 4.94 -6.27 6.29
N ARG A 31 5.58 -6.22 7.45
CA ARG A 31 4.94 -6.27 8.76
C ARG A 31 5.56 -5.20 9.64
N MET A 32 4.72 -4.53 10.41
CA MET A 32 5.18 -3.56 11.38
C MET A 32 5.24 -4.19 12.77
N ALA A 33 6.41 -4.08 13.41
CA ALA A 33 6.60 -4.30 14.82
C ALA A 33 6.87 -2.94 15.49
N ALA A 34 6.13 -2.61 16.53
CA ALA A 34 6.35 -1.36 17.26
C ALA A 34 7.66 -1.43 18.06
N ALA A 35 8.36 -0.29 18.13
CA ALA A 35 9.59 -0.16 18.90
C ALA A 35 9.36 -0.33 20.42
N ASP A 36 8.17 -0.01 20.91
CA ASP A 36 7.73 -0.13 22.32
C ASP A 36 6.68 -1.23 22.54
N GLY A 37 6.36 -2.01 21.49
CA GLY A 37 5.39 -3.10 21.53
C GLY A 37 3.94 -2.72 21.20
N VAL A 38 3.59 -1.45 21.00
CA VAL A 38 2.23 -1.03 20.63
C VAL A 38 2.16 -0.54 19.18
N VAL A 39 1.57 -1.37 18.30
CA VAL A 39 1.22 -0.98 16.93
C VAL A 39 -0.24 -0.55 16.92
N ALA A 40 -0.51 0.71 16.59
CA ALA A 40 -1.88 1.14 16.35
C ALA A 40 -2.31 0.66 14.95
N ARG A 41 -3.52 0.10 14.85
CA ARG A 41 -4.03 -0.52 13.63
C ARG A 41 -5.36 0.08 13.21
N ILE A 42 -5.50 0.35 11.93
CA ILE A 42 -6.76 0.74 11.30
C ILE A 42 -7.05 -0.25 10.18
N HIS A 43 -8.31 -0.63 10.05
CA HIS A 43 -8.79 -1.52 9.02
C HIS A 43 -9.96 -0.84 8.30
N LEU A 44 -9.73 -0.44 7.06
CA LEU A 44 -10.77 -0.01 6.15
C LEU A 44 -11.29 -1.22 5.39
N LYS A 45 -12.60 -1.40 5.32
CA LYS A 45 -13.18 -2.48 4.53
C LYS A 45 -14.46 -2.08 3.84
N THR A 46 -14.74 -2.68 2.69
CA THR A 46 -16.07 -2.64 2.09
C THR A 46 -17.04 -3.50 2.89
N ALA A 47 -18.34 -3.32 2.65
CA ALA A 47 -19.39 -4.13 3.28
C ALA A 47 -19.27 -5.62 2.92
N ASP A 48 -18.77 -5.92 1.72
CA ASP A 48 -18.67 -7.27 1.16
C ASP A 48 -17.27 -7.89 1.30
N ALA A 49 -16.30 -7.16 1.88
CA ALA A 49 -14.95 -7.67 2.08
C ALA A 49 -14.92 -8.78 3.14
N ASP A 50 -14.34 -9.93 2.76
CA ASP A 50 -14.14 -11.10 3.64
C ASP A 50 -12.82 -11.02 4.44
N ALA A 51 -12.07 -9.93 4.27
CA ALA A 51 -10.80 -9.73 4.96
C ALA A 51 -11.02 -9.45 6.46
N ASP A 52 -10.56 -10.35 7.30
CA ASP A 52 -10.60 -10.17 8.75
C ASP A 52 -9.67 -9.01 9.19
N PRO A 53 -10.13 -8.17 10.15
CA PRO A 53 -9.28 -7.18 10.80
C PRO A 53 -8.29 -7.87 11.75
N GLU A 54 -7.08 -7.30 11.85
CA GLU A 54 -6.12 -7.73 12.87
C GLU A 54 -6.60 -7.36 14.28
N GLU A 55 -6.12 -8.09 15.29
CA GLU A 55 -6.48 -7.86 16.69
C GLU A 55 -6.14 -6.41 17.11
N GLY A 56 -7.13 -5.76 17.75
CA GLY A 56 -7.03 -4.38 18.22
C GLY A 56 -7.19 -3.30 17.14
N ALA A 57 -7.49 -3.66 15.89
CA ALA A 57 -7.71 -2.69 14.83
C ALA A 57 -9.01 -1.89 15.04
N ARG A 58 -8.94 -0.56 14.84
CA ARG A 58 -10.14 0.26 14.60
C ARG A 58 -10.66 -0.02 13.20
N VAL A 59 -11.93 -0.41 13.10
CA VAL A 59 -12.55 -0.81 11.83
C VAL A 59 -13.46 0.31 11.32
N PHE A 60 -13.28 0.68 10.06
CA PHE A 60 -14.17 1.60 9.34
C PHE A 60 -14.73 0.88 8.12
N THR A 61 -16.05 0.90 8.00
CA THR A 61 -16.73 0.40 6.80
C THR A 61 -16.93 1.56 5.84
N VAL A 62 -16.45 1.43 4.61
CA VAL A 62 -16.54 2.46 3.58
C VAL A 62 -17.02 1.85 2.26
N ASP A 63 -17.63 2.68 1.41
CA ASP A 63 -17.98 2.27 0.05
C ASP A 63 -16.69 1.99 -0.75
N ALA A 64 -16.70 0.99 -1.63
CA ALA A 64 -15.53 0.62 -2.43
C ALA A 64 -14.95 1.82 -3.22
N GLU A 65 -15.84 2.64 -3.76
CA GLU A 65 -15.51 3.86 -4.51
C GLU A 65 -14.80 4.92 -3.66
N LYS A 66 -14.92 4.87 -2.32
CA LYS A 66 -14.32 5.85 -1.40
C LYS A 66 -12.98 5.42 -0.81
N ILE A 67 -12.59 4.16 -0.98
CA ILE A 67 -11.29 3.69 -0.48
C ILE A 67 -10.12 4.46 -1.13
N PRO A 68 -10.12 4.73 -2.45
CA PRO A 68 -9.05 5.52 -3.06
C PRO A 68 -8.92 6.92 -2.44
N ASP A 69 -10.06 7.60 -2.24
CA ASP A 69 -10.10 8.92 -1.61
C ASP A 69 -9.61 8.88 -0.15
N ALA A 70 -9.93 7.80 0.57
CA ALA A 70 -9.45 7.58 1.93
C ALA A 70 -7.92 7.42 1.97
N ILE A 71 -7.34 6.64 1.05
CA ILE A 71 -5.87 6.49 0.95
C ILE A 71 -5.22 7.82 0.59
N ASP A 72 -5.76 8.55 -0.40
CA ASP A 72 -5.27 9.87 -0.80
C ASP A 72 -5.30 10.86 0.38
N SER A 73 -6.41 10.87 1.12
CA SER A 73 -6.56 11.70 2.32
C SER A 73 -5.52 11.36 3.39
N VAL A 74 -5.19 10.08 3.57
CA VAL A 74 -4.13 9.64 4.49
C VAL A 74 -2.76 10.12 4.04
N ILE A 75 -2.42 9.95 2.76
CA ILE A 75 -1.15 10.40 2.17
C ILE A 75 -0.97 11.91 2.39
N HIS A 76 -2.02 12.69 2.11
CA HIS A 76 -2.03 14.13 2.29
C HIS A 76 -1.96 14.55 3.77
N LYS A 77 -2.77 13.93 4.64
CA LYS A 77 -2.83 14.22 6.07
C LYS A 77 -1.48 14.00 6.76
N LEU A 78 -0.79 12.94 6.38
CA LEU A 78 0.52 12.58 6.96
C LEU A 78 1.69 13.34 6.33
N HIS A 79 1.43 14.22 5.36
CA HIS A 79 2.44 15.00 4.66
C HIS A 79 3.58 14.14 4.10
N LEU A 80 3.25 12.96 3.56
CA LEU A 80 4.23 12.04 3.03
C LEU A 80 4.95 12.69 1.84
N ARG A 81 6.28 12.73 1.90
CA ARG A 81 7.12 13.28 0.83
C ARG A 81 7.54 12.25 -0.20
N GLU A 82 7.45 10.98 0.19
CA GLU A 82 7.73 9.84 -0.66
C GLU A 82 6.95 8.64 -0.15
N VAL A 83 6.53 7.80 -1.08
CA VAL A 83 5.87 6.54 -0.81
C VAL A 83 6.58 5.46 -1.62
N LEU A 84 6.88 4.34 -0.96
CA LEU A 84 7.42 3.15 -1.57
C LEU A 84 6.30 2.13 -1.74
N LEU A 85 6.06 1.71 -2.98
CA LEU A 85 5.13 0.64 -3.31
C LEU A 85 5.88 -0.66 -3.46
N VAL A 86 5.51 -1.65 -2.68
CA VAL A 86 6.09 -2.99 -2.71
C VAL A 86 5.00 -3.99 -3.08
N PRO A 87 5.13 -4.71 -4.20
CA PRO A 87 4.12 -5.69 -4.59
C PRO A 87 4.19 -6.91 -3.65
N VAL A 88 3.03 -7.49 -3.34
CA VAL A 88 2.97 -8.74 -2.56
C VAL A 88 3.56 -9.89 -3.36
N GLY A 89 3.06 -10.06 -4.59
CA GLY A 89 3.64 -10.92 -5.61
C GLY A 89 4.76 -10.23 -6.38
N LYS A 90 5.05 -10.71 -7.59
CA LYS A 90 5.87 -9.99 -8.58
C LYS A 90 5.04 -8.94 -9.30
N TRP A 91 5.68 -7.89 -9.79
CA TRP A 91 5.02 -6.80 -10.52
C TRP A 91 4.11 -7.27 -11.65
N ARG A 92 4.49 -8.30 -12.42
CA ARG A 92 3.62 -8.86 -13.48
C ARG A 92 2.20 -9.14 -13.02
N HIS A 93 2.01 -9.69 -11.82
CA HIS A 93 0.67 -10.02 -11.32
C HIS A 93 -0.18 -8.77 -11.09
N LEU A 94 0.44 -7.72 -10.56
CA LEU A 94 -0.21 -6.43 -10.35
C LEU A 94 -0.55 -5.76 -11.68
N PHE A 95 0.43 -5.68 -12.59
CA PHE A 95 0.27 -5.12 -13.93
C PHE A 95 -0.86 -5.80 -14.70
N ASP A 96 -0.91 -7.14 -14.69
CA ASP A 96 -1.98 -7.91 -15.30
C ASP A 96 -3.36 -7.56 -14.70
N ALA A 97 -3.44 -7.31 -13.39
CA ALA A 97 -4.69 -6.96 -12.71
C ALA A 97 -5.21 -5.58 -13.11
N VAL A 98 -4.32 -4.59 -13.22
CA VAL A 98 -4.70 -3.18 -13.40
C VAL A 98 -4.69 -2.73 -14.86
N ALA A 99 -4.17 -3.56 -15.78
CA ALA A 99 -3.93 -3.23 -17.17
C ALA A 99 -5.15 -2.63 -17.89
N PHE A 100 -6.34 -3.20 -17.70
CA PHE A 100 -7.54 -2.72 -18.37
C PHE A 100 -7.96 -1.34 -17.88
N ARG A 101 -8.00 -1.13 -16.56
CA ARG A 101 -8.48 0.12 -15.97
C ARG A 101 -7.48 1.27 -16.15
N LEU A 102 -6.19 0.98 -16.09
CA LEU A 102 -5.13 1.97 -16.28
C LEU A 102 -4.70 2.13 -17.74
N ALA A 103 -5.40 1.49 -18.67
CA ALA A 103 -5.06 1.54 -20.10
C ALA A 103 -5.05 2.95 -20.68
N GLU A 104 -5.80 3.90 -20.11
CA GLU A 104 -5.88 5.30 -20.57
C GLU A 104 -5.09 6.27 -19.66
N ASN A 105 -4.43 5.78 -18.61
CA ASN A 105 -3.63 6.63 -17.73
C ASN A 105 -2.22 6.81 -18.32
N GLU A 106 -1.94 8.00 -18.86
CA GLU A 106 -0.67 8.29 -19.56
C GLU A 106 0.56 8.06 -18.68
N ASP A 107 0.52 8.50 -17.42
CA ASP A 107 1.65 8.32 -16.49
C ASP A 107 1.90 6.83 -16.16
N TRP A 108 0.82 6.04 -16.05
CA TRP A 108 0.95 4.60 -15.87
C TRP A 108 1.50 3.91 -17.11
N GLN A 109 1.09 4.34 -18.32
CA GLN A 109 1.63 3.81 -19.57
C GLN A 109 3.14 4.03 -19.69
N GLU A 110 3.67 5.16 -19.20
CA GLU A 110 5.12 5.40 -19.18
C GLU A 110 5.85 4.38 -18.29
N ILE A 111 5.27 4.05 -17.14
CA ILE A 111 5.80 3.03 -16.23
C ILE A 111 5.71 1.65 -16.88
N ASP A 112 4.55 1.29 -17.44
CA ASP A 112 4.34 0.00 -18.13
C ASP A 112 5.31 -0.22 -19.29
N ALA A 113 5.54 0.82 -20.10
CA ALA A 113 6.49 0.76 -21.21
C ALA A 113 7.94 0.52 -20.75
N THR A 114 8.28 0.88 -19.52
CA THR A 114 9.66 0.80 -19.00
C THR A 114 9.89 -0.34 -18.01
N ALA A 115 8.85 -0.92 -17.41
CA ALA A 115 8.91 -1.93 -16.35
C ALA A 115 9.39 -3.33 -16.75
N THR A 116 9.82 -3.55 -18.01
CA THR A 116 10.05 -4.89 -18.59
C THR A 116 11.00 -5.76 -17.75
N VAL A 117 12.01 -5.16 -17.12
CA VAL A 117 13.01 -5.88 -16.31
C VAL A 117 12.45 -6.22 -14.93
N GLU A 118 11.63 -5.33 -14.38
CA GLU A 118 11.10 -5.34 -13.02
C GLU A 118 9.82 -6.20 -12.91
N LEU A 119 9.17 -6.54 -14.03
CA LEU A 119 7.98 -7.42 -14.05
C LEU A 119 8.17 -8.74 -13.27
N ASN A 120 9.39 -9.28 -13.20
CA ASN A 120 9.68 -10.52 -12.47
C ASN A 120 10.32 -10.31 -11.10
N THR A 121 10.49 -9.06 -10.66
CA THR A 121 11.07 -8.69 -9.38
C THR A 121 9.99 -8.19 -8.42
N ARG A 122 10.43 -7.77 -7.24
CA ARG A 122 9.62 -7.06 -6.23
C ARG A 122 10.29 -5.75 -5.85
N ASP A 123 11.11 -5.21 -6.76
CA ASP A 123 11.83 -3.96 -6.51
C ASP A 123 10.80 -2.86 -6.26
N PRO A 124 10.89 -2.12 -5.15
CA PRO A 124 9.91 -1.10 -4.83
C PRO A 124 9.79 -0.05 -5.92
N LEU A 125 8.59 0.49 -6.09
CA LEU A 125 8.32 1.65 -6.94
C LEU A 125 8.24 2.88 -6.03
N LEU A 126 9.18 3.81 -6.21
CA LEU A 126 9.21 5.09 -5.51
C LEU A 126 8.24 6.06 -6.18
N CYS A 127 7.39 6.67 -5.35
CA CYS A 127 6.43 7.68 -5.74
C CYS A 127 6.67 8.96 -4.95
N GLU A 128 6.82 10.07 -5.66
CA GLU A 128 6.93 11.41 -5.10
C GLU A 128 5.58 12.14 -5.19
N PRO A 129 5.40 13.34 -4.59
CA PRO A 129 4.11 14.02 -4.59
C PRO A 129 3.55 14.30 -5.98
N GLY A 130 4.42 14.45 -6.98
CA GLY A 130 4.01 14.59 -8.38
C GLY A 130 3.40 13.32 -9.00
N ASP A 131 3.55 12.16 -8.35
CA ASP A 131 3.05 10.86 -8.80
C ASP A 131 1.75 10.44 -8.08
N PHE A 132 1.30 11.19 -7.08
CA PHE A 132 0.23 10.74 -6.17
C PHE A 132 -1.13 10.56 -6.85
N HIS A 133 -1.40 11.29 -7.94
CA HIS A 133 -2.61 11.05 -8.75
C HIS A 133 -2.58 9.67 -9.43
N THR A 134 -1.44 9.26 -9.97
CA THR A 134 -1.24 7.93 -10.56
C THR A 134 -1.27 6.85 -9.50
N LEU A 135 -0.71 7.12 -8.31
CA LEU A 135 -0.81 6.23 -7.16
C LEU A 135 -2.27 6.00 -6.75
N SER A 136 -3.07 7.06 -6.65
CA SER A 136 -4.50 6.98 -6.33
C SER A 136 -5.26 6.17 -7.38
N ALA A 137 -5.01 6.42 -8.67
CA ALA A 137 -5.60 5.63 -9.76
C ALA A 137 -5.22 4.14 -9.67
N LEU A 138 -3.97 3.84 -9.35
CA LEU A 138 -3.49 2.47 -9.15
C LEU A 138 -4.20 1.80 -7.96
N MET A 139 -4.34 2.48 -6.83
CA MET A 139 -5.04 1.93 -5.67
C MET A 139 -6.49 1.58 -6.02
N HIS A 140 -7.17 2.50 -6.72
CA HIS A 140 -8.52 2.25 -7.21
C HIS A 140 -8.62 1.03 -8.12
N ALA A 141 -7.67 0.86 -9.04
CA ALA A 141 -7.61 -0.32 -9.90
C ALA A 141 -7.40 -1.62 -9.12
N ILE A 142 -6.48 -1.63 -8.14
CA ILE A 142 -6.24 -2.81 -7.31
C ILE A 142 -7.49 -3.19 -6.53
N ILE A 143 -8.12 -2.24 -5.85
CA ILE A 143 -9.30 -2.49 -5.03
C ILE A 143 -10.47 -3.02 -5.86
N SER A 144 -10.58 -2.57 -7.11
CA SER A 144 -11.71 -2.92 -7.98
C SER A 144 -11.49 -4.19 -8.79
N ASP A 145 -10.26 -4.45 -9.22
CA ASP A 145 -9.94 -5.44 -10.26
C ASP A 145 -8.98 -6.55 -9.79
N ALA A 146 -8.32 -6.39 -8.63
CA ALA A 146 -7.45 -7.43 -8.11
C ALA A 146 -8.29 -8.56 -7.47
N GLU A 147 -8.10 -9.78 -7.97
CA GLU A 147 -8.86 -10.96 -7.57
C GLU A 147 -8.05 -11.95 -6.73
N ARG A 148 -6.72 -11.78 -6.71
CA ARG A 148 -5.80 -12.76 -6.10
C ARG A 148 -4.83 -12.09 -5.13
N PRO A 149 -4.46 -12.74 -4.01
CA PRO A 149 -3.57 -12.16 -3.00
C PRO A 149 -2.23 -11.64 -3.55
N GLU A 150 -1.65 -12.30 -4.55
CA GLU A 150 -0.38 -11.86 -5.17
C GLU A 150 -0.48 -10.54 -5.95
N GLN A 151 -1.70 -10.07 -6.22
CA GLN A 151 -2.00 -8.80 -6.89
C GLN A 151 -2.15 -7.63 -5.89
N GLY A 152 -1.92 -7.88 -4.60
CA GLY A 152 -1.90 -6.83 -3.58
C GLY A 152 -0.64 -5.98 -3.63
N VAL A 153 -0.69 -4.82 -2.96
CA VAL A 153 0.45 -3.92 -2.80
C VAL A 153 0.54 -3.41 -1.38
N MET A 154 1.75 -3.09 -0.95
CA MET A 154 2.02 -2.46 0.33
C MET A 154 2.69 -1.11 0.09
N LEU A 155 2.26 -0.11 0.86
CA LEU A 155 2.78 1.23 0.82
C LEU A 155 3.50 1.50 2.15
N THR A 156 4.70 2.07 2.05
CA THR A 156 5.45 2.51 3.23
C THR A 156 6.28 3.73 2.86
N THR A 157 7.06 4.26 3.80
CA THR A 157 7.92 5.43 3.58
C THR A 157 9.17 5.30 4.44
N THR A 158 10.28 5.92 4.02
CA THR A 158 11.50 5.98 4.83
C THR A 158 11.48 7.10 5.86
N THR A 159 10.37 7.84 5.96
CA THR A 159 10.29 9.07 6.77
C THR A 159 9.37 8.96 7.98
N ALA A 160 8.51 7.95 8.04
CA ALA A 160 7.53 7.75 9.10
C ALA A 160 7.24 6.26 9.34
N PRO A 161 6.85 5.86 10.57
CA PRO A 161 6.51 4.47 10.88
C PRO A 161 5.09 4.14 10.42
N LEU A 162 4.88 4.12 9.10
CA LEU A 162 3.63 3.81 8.42
C LEU A 162 3.79 2.59 7.51
N LEU A 163 2.83 1.67 7.59
CA LEU A 163 2.66 0.59 6.64
C LEU A 163 1.18 0.48 6.28
N VAL A 164 0.88 0.53 4.99
CA VAL A 164 -0.45 0.33 4.44
C VAL A 164 -0.41 -0.91 3.55
N GLU A 165 -1.33 -1.83 3.73
CA GLU A 165 -1.52 -3.00 2.88
C GLU A 165 -2.86 -2.87 2.18
N VAL A 166 -2.84 -2.83 0.85
CA VAL A 166 -4.04 -2.89 0.03
C VAL A 166 -4.27 -4.35 -0.31
N VAL A 167 -5.29 -4.91 0.33
CA VAL A 167 -5.66 -6.32 0.24
C VAL A 167 -6.62 -6.46 -0.94
N PRO A 168 -6.28 -7.29 -1.96
CA PRO A 168 -7.24 -7.74 -2.96
C PRO A 168 -8.48 -8.28 -2.23
N GLU A 169 -9.70 -8.04 -2.74
CA GLU A 169 -10.99 -8.27 -2.04
C GLU A 169 -11.51 -7.08 -1.20
N GLY A 170 -10.96 -5.88 -1.38
CA GLY A 170 -11.62 -4.64 -0.96
C GLY A 170 -11.38 -4.21 0.50
N ALA A 171 -10.21 -4.55 1.06
CA ALA A 171 -9.80 -4.05 2.36
C ALA A 171 -8.44 -3.35 2.30
N VAL A 172 -8.24 -2.40 3.21
CA VAL A 172 -6.97 -1.72 3.42
C VAL A 172 -6.62 -1.81 4.90
N ARG A 173 -5.46 -2.38 5.20
CA ARG A 173 -4.93 -2.48 6.56
C ARG A 173 -3.84 -1.44 6.73
N MET A 174 -3.92 -0.65 7.78
CA MET A 174 -2.94 0.37 8.11
C MET A 174 -2.35 0.06 9.48
N SER A 175 -1.02 0.05 9.56
CA SER A 175 -0.25 -0.13 10.78
C SER A 175 0.61 1.11 11.01
N PHE A 176 0.56 1.61 12.24
CA PHE A 176 1.25 2.81 12.67
C PHE A 176 2.13 2.50 13.87
N GLY A 177 3.39 2.94 13.83
CA GLY A 177 4.29 2.88 14.99
C GLY A 177 4.05 4.01 16.00
N SER A 178 2.97 4.78 15.84
CA SER A 178 2.57 5.87 16.73
C SER A 178 1.06 5.95 16.84
N GLN A 179 0.53 5.95 18.07
CA GLN A 179 -0.90 6.13 18.33
C GLN A 179 -1.39 7.51 17.85
N VAL A 180 -0.59 8.56 17.98
CA VAL A 180 -0.94 9.92 17.54
C VAL A 180 -1.21 9.96 16.04
N MET A 181 -0.35 9.29 15.25
CA MET A 181 -0.51 9.21 13.80
C MET A 181 -1.75 8.43 13.40
N ALA A 182 -2.05 7.34 14.11
CA ALA A 182 -3.28 6.58 13.91
C ALA A 182 -4.52 7.40 14.26
N ASP A 183 -4.50 8.18 15.33
CA ASP A 183 -5.62 9.04 15.71
C ASP A 183 -5.86 10.15 14.68
N GLU A 184 -4.80 10.80 14.17
CA GLU A 184 -4.91 11.80 13.09
C GLU A 184 -5.52 11.24 11.80
N VAL A 185 -5.17 9.99 11.46
CA VAL A 185 -5.78 9.29 10.32
C VAL A 185 -7.23 8.90 10.61
N ALA A 186 -7.52 8.36 11.80
CA ALA A 186 -8.87 7.98 12.19
C ALA A 186 -9.83 9.18 12.11
N GLU A 187 -9.44 10.33 12.63
CA GLU A 187 -10.23 11.58 12.53
C GLU A 187 -10.52 11.97 11.08
N THR A 188 -9.57 11.74 10.17
CA THR A 188 -9.72 12.03 8.73
C THR A 188 -10.68 11.07 8.04
N LEU A 189 -10.77 9.83 8.52
CA LEU A 189 -11.68 8.81 7.98
C LEU A 189 -13.12 8.96 8.50
N GLU A 190 -13.31 9.68 9.62
CA GLU A 190 -14.61 9.95 10.23
C GLU A 190 -15.29 11.22 9.68
N SER A 191 -14.54 12.10 9.03
CA SER A 191 -15.00 13.41 8.52
C SER A 191 -15.67 13.32 7.15
#